data_AF-A0A970EY27-F1
#
_entry.id   AF-A0A970EY27-F1
#
_cell.length_a   1.000
_cell.length_b   1.000
_cell.length_c   1.000
_cell.angle_alpha   90.00
_cell.angle_beta   90.00
_cell.angle_gamma   90.00
#
_symmetry.space_group_name_H-M   'P 1'
#
loop_
_entity.id
_entity.type
_entity.pdbx_description
1 polymer ?
#
loop_
_entity_poly.entity_id
_entity_poly.type
_entity_poly.pdbx_seq_one_letter_code
_entity_poly.pdbx_strand_id
1 'polypeptide(L)'
;MYCIKCGVELADSEKKCPLCGTAVYHPEIEIRDAPGPYPEFHKETETVKRTGVLFILTMFFALAFSLCILIDLSTNGRLTWSGYATGGILIAYAWFLLPYWFHRPNSIVFISVDFAVVAFYLLYIDLSTGGSWFLGFAFPVVLAAAGITIAAIALVRYVRRGYLYIT
;
A
#
# COMPACT_ATOMS: atom_id res chain seq x y z
N MET A 1 -45.04 -6.70 -23.78
CA MET A 1 -44.34 -6.48 -25.09
C MET A 1 -43.98 -7.81 -25.74
N TYR A 2 -43.69 -7.90 -27.05
CA TYR A 2 -43.25 -9.16 -27.68
C TYR A 2 -41.81 -9.07 -28.22
N CYS A 3 -41.08 -10.18 -28.18
CA CYS A 3 -39.76 -10.26 -28.82
C CYS A 3 -39.90 -10.42 -30.34
N ILE A 4 -39.25 -9.56 -31.13
CA ILE A 4 -39.28 -9.63 -32.61
C ILE A 4 -38.67 -10.91 -33.19
N LYS A 5 -37.77 -11.58 -32.45
CA LYS A 5 -37.12 -12.83 -32.90
C LYS A 5 -37.81 -14.09 -32.37
N CYS A 6 -38.24 -14.09 -31.12
CA CYS A 6 -38.79 -15.30 -30.48
C CYS A 6 -40.32 -15.32 -30.41
N GLY A 7 -41.01 -14.20 -30.65
CA GLY A 7 -42.47 -14.08 -30.52
C GLY A 7 -42.99 -14.24 -29.09
N VAL A 8 -42.10 -14.36 -28.09
CA VAL A 8 -42.48 -14.54 -26.68
C VAL A 8 -42.93 -13.21 -26.07
N GLU A 9 -43.97 -13.29 -25.24
CA GLU A 9 -44.47 -12.18 -24.45
C GLU A 9 -43.51 -11.87 -23.29
N LEU A 10 -43.13 -10.60 -23.18
CA LEU A 10 -42.19 -10.04 -22.23
C LEU A 10 -42.95 -9.08 -21.31
N ALA A 11 -42.61 -9.14 -20.02
CA ALA A 11 -43.08 -8.16 -19.04
C ALA A 11 -42.51 -6.76 -19.33
N ASP A 12 -43.22 -5.72 -18.92
CA ASP A 12 -42.89 -4.33 -19.26
C ASP A 12 -41.59 -3.83 -18.61
N SER A 13 -41.09 -4.49 -17.56
CA SER A 13 -39.81 -4.18 -16.91
C SER A 13 -38.59 -4.77 -17.64
N GLU A 14 -38.81 -5.64 -18.64
CA GLU A 14 -37.74 -6.44 -19.25
C GLU A 14 -37.08 -5.71 -20.43
N LYS A 15 -35.82 -5.31 -20.26
CA LYS A 15 -35.06 -4.56 -21.28
C LYS A 15 -34.47 -5.45 -22.38
N LYS A 16 -34.33 -6.77 -22.14
CA LYS A 16 -33.79 -7.75 -23.09
C LYS A 16 -34.55 -9.07 -23.03
N CYS A 17 -34.78 -9.71 -24.17
CA CYS A 17 -35.40 -11.04 -24.16
C CYS A 17 -34.48 -12.08 -23.46
N PRO A 18 -34.94 -12.80 -22.43
CA PRO A 18 -34.12 -13.77 -21.71
C PRO A 18 -33.78 -15.02 -22.53
N LEU A 19 -34.53 -15.31 -23.60
CA LEU A 19 -34.32 -16.49 -24.44
C LEU A 19 -33.29 -16.28 -25.56
N CYS A 20 -33.30 -15.12 -26.22
CA CYS A 20 -32.41 -14.84 -27.34
C CYS A 20 -31.48 -13.64 -27.13
N GLY A 21 -31.57 -12.95 -26.00
CA GLY A 21 -30.76 -11.78 -25.66
C GLY A 21 -31.03 -10.53 -26.50
N THR A 22 -32.05 -10.56 -27.38
CA THR A 22 -32.37 -9.41 -28.24
C THR A 22 -32.91 -8.26 -27.40
N ALA A 23 -32.35 -7.06 -27.57
CA ALA A 23 -32.86 -5.85 -26.93
C ALA A 23 -34.31 -5.59 -27.36
N VAL A 24 -35.17 -5.28 -26.40
CA VAL A 24 -36.58 -5.04 -26.66
C VAL A 24 -36.70 -3.62 -27.24
N TYR A 25 -37.30 -3.51 -28.42
CA TYR A 25 -37.54 -2.23 -29.09
C TYR A 25 -39.00 -2.17 -29.54
N HIS A 26 -39.72 -1.13 -29.11
CA HIS A 26 -41.08 -0.84 -29.57
C HIS A 26 -41.17 0.65 -29.94
N PRO A 27 -41.40 1.00 -31.23
CA PRO A 27 -41.33 2.38 -31.70
C PRO A 27 -42.46 3.29 -31.19
N GLU A 28 -43.60 2.71 -30.77
CA GLU A 28 -44.80 3.46 -30.36
C GLU A 28 -45.07 3.44 -28.84
N ILE A 29 -44.27 2.72 -28.06
CA ILE A 29 -44.48 2.56 -26.61
C ILE A 29 -43.23 3.02 -25.87
N GLU A 30 -43.37 4.04 -25.04
CA GLU A 30 -42.30 4.42 -24.09
C GLU A 30 -42.09 3.29 -23.09
N ILE A 31 -40.87 2.75 -23.04
CA ILE A 31 -40.50 1.73 -22.05
C ILE A 31 -40.54 2.40 -20.68
N ARG A 32 -41.55 2.06 -19.87
CA ARG A 32 -41.65 2.51 -18.49
C ARG A 32 -40.55 1.83 -17.68
N ASP A 33 -39.77 2.61 -16.93
CA ASP A 33 -38.88 2.08 -15.88
C ASP A 33 -39.74 1.57 -14.71
N ALA A 34 -40.40 0.44 -14.93
CA ALA A 34 -41.10 -0.29 -13.87
C ALA A 34 -40.05 -1.02 -13.01
N PRO A 35 -40.22 -1.05 -11.67
CA PRO A 35 -39.33 -1.83 -10.82
C PRO A 35 -39.43 -3.31 -11.25
N GLY A 36 -38.27 -3.92 -11.53
CA GLY A 36 -38.20 -5.32 -11.89
C GLY A 36 -38.79 -6.22 -10.79
N PRO A 37 -39.21 -7.44 -11.12
CA PRO A 37 -39.80 -8.39 -10.16
C PRO A 37 -38.79 -8.84 -9.09
N TYR A 38 -37.51 -8.57 -9.28
CA TYR A 38 -36.44 -8.92 -8.36
C TYR A 38 -35.67 -7.66 -7.93
N PRO A 39 -35.36 -7.48 -6.63
CA PRO A 39 -34.56 -6.35 -6.17
C PRO A 39 -33.17 -6.39 -6.79
N GLU A 40 -32.62 -5.24 -7.18
CA GLU A 40 -31.27 -5.17 -7.71
C GLU A 40 -30.27 -5.72 -6.69
N PHE A 41 -29.63 -6.86 -7.03
CA PHE A 41 -28.54 -7.42 -6.25
C PHE A 41 -27.35 -6.47 -6.29
N HIS A 42 -27.29 -5.59 -5.30
CA HIS A 42 -26.10 -4.84 -4.99
C HIS A 42 -25.12 -5.81 -4.32
N LYS A 43 -24.12 -6.27 -5.08
CA LYS A 43 -22.99 -6.99 -4.48
C LYS A 43 -22.24 -5.96 -3.64
N GLU A 44 -22.56 -5.89 -2.35
CA GLU A 44 -21.73 -5.18 -1.39
C GLU A 44 -20.35 -5.84 -1.41
N THR A 45 -19.42 -5.26 -2.16
CA THR A 45 -18.02 -5.66 -2.07
C THR A 45 -17.56 -5.27 -0.69
N GLU A 46 -17.37 -6.25 0.19
CA GLU A 46 -16.79 -6.05 1.51
C GLU A 46 -15.41 -5.40 1.32
N THR A 47 -15.36 -4.08 1.46
CA THR A 47 -14.09 -3.35 1.30
C THR A 47 -13.28 -3.60 2.56
N VAL A 48 -12.30 -4.50 2.47
CA VAL A 48 -11.33 -4.74 3.55
C VAL A 48 -10.72 -3.39 3.94
N LYS A 49 -10.92 -2.99 5.19
CA LYS A 49 -10.41 -1.70 5.69
C LYS A 49 -8.88 -1.75 5.67
N ARG A 50 -8.26 -0.91 4.82
CA ARG A 50 -6.79 -0.77 4.71
C ARG A 50 -6.11 -0.61 6.07
N THR A 51 -6.73 0.15 6.99
CA THR A 51 -6.24 0.33 8.36
C THR A 51 -6.19 -0.97 9.16
N GLY A 52 -7.15 -1.88 8.97
CA GLY A 52 -7.17 -3.18 9.63
C GLY A 52 -6.02 -4.07 9.16
N VAL A 53 -5.75 -4.10 7.85
CA VAL A 53 -4.61 -4.83 7.28
C VAL A 53 -3.29 -4.28 7.80
N LEU A 54 -3.13 -2.96 7.80
CA LEU A 54 -1.93 -2.32 8.35
C LEU A 54 -1.76 -2.63 9.84
N PHE A 55 -2.83 -2.59 10.64
CA PHE A 55 -2.76 -2.92 12.05
C PHE A 55 -2.27 -4.36 12.29
N ILE A 56 -2.84 -5.34 11.59
CA ILE A 56 -2.42 -6.75 11.66
C ILE A 56 -0.94 -6.89 11.30
N LEU A 57 -0.51 -6.26 10.21
CA LEU A 57 0.87 -6.33 9.76
C LEU A 57 1.82 -5.64 10.75
N THR A 58 1.45 -4.48 11.32
CA THR A 58 2.24 -3.85 12.38
C THR A 58 2.34 -4.71 13.64
N MET A 59 1.26 -5.39 14.02
CA MET A 59 1.25 -6.29 15.17
C MET A 59 2.17 -7.49 14.95
N PHE A 60 2.18 -8.05 13.74
CA PHE A 60 3.09 -9.13 13.35
C PHE A 60 4.56 -8.71 13.48
N PHE A 61 4.93 -7.54 12.95
CA PHE A 61 6.30 -7.01 13.07
C PHE A 61 6.68 -6.72 14.53
N ALA A 62 5.76 -6.15 15.32
CA ALA A 62 5.99 -5.88 16.75
C ALA A 62 6.17 -7.17 17.55
N LEU A 63 5.39 -8.20 17.23
CA LEU A 63 5.54 -9.53 17.83
C LEU A 63 6.88 -10.16 17.46
N ALA A 64 7.28 -10.13 16.18
CA ALA A 64 8.59 -10.63 15.76
C ALA A 64 9.74 -9.89 16.47
N PHE A 65 9.66 -8.54 16.53
CA PHE A 65 10.65 -7.71 17.22
C PHE A 65 10.79 -8.07 18.70
N SER A 66 9.66 -8.14 19.41
CA SER A 66 9.65 -8.44 20.85
C SER A 66 10.09 -9.87 21.14
N LEU A 67 9.67 -10.86 20.35
CA LEU A 67 10.11 -12.25 20.51
C LEU A 67 11.62 -12.39 20.30
N CYS A 68 12.21 -11.75 19.28
CA CYS A 68 13.65 -11.79 19.07
C CYS A 68 14.42 -11.29 20.30
N ILE A 69 13.99 -10.18 20.90
CA ILE A 69 14.61 -9.60 22.10
C ILE A 69 14.42 -10.53 23.31
N LEU A 70 13.18 -10.96 23.56
CA LEU A 70 12.85 -11.78 24.72
C LEU A 70 13.59 -13.12 24.70
N ILE A 71 13.68 -13.77 23.55
CA ILE A 71 14.37 -15.06 23.41
C ILE A 71 15.86 -14.89 23.68
N ASP A 72 16.52 -13.88 23.09
CA ASP A 72 17.96 -13.66 23.28
C ASP A 72 18.30 -13.28 24.72
N LEU A 73 17.50 -12.41 25.35
CA LEU A 73 17.64 -12.09 26.78
C LEU A 73 17.39 -13.31 27.67
N SER A 74 16.39 -14.13 27.36
CA SER A 74 16.08 -15.33 28.14
C SER A 74 17.14 -16.41 28.01
N THR A 75 17.78 -16.56 26.85
CA THR A 75 18.78 -17.61 26.60
C THR A 75 20.19 -17.17 26.97
N ASN A 76 20.60 -15.95 26.61
CA ASN A 76 21.96 -15.48 26.74
C ASN A 76 22.17 -14.45 27.86
N GLY A 77 21.09 -13.89 28.42
CA GLY A 77 21.16 -12.83 29.43
C GLY A 77 21.73 -11.50 28.92
N ARG A 78 22.05 -11.38 27.62
CA ARG A 78 22.61 -10.21 26.96
C ARG A 78 22.08 -10.14 25.53
N LEU A 79 22.06 -8.93 24.97
CA LEU A 79 21.71 -8.70 23.55
C LEU A 79 22.91 -9.06 22.69
N THR A 80 22.86 -10.21 22.02
CA THR A 80 23.93 -10.70 21.15
C THR A 80 23.48 -10.75 19.70
N TRP A 81 22.60 -11.70 19.34
CA TRP A 81 22.09 -11.84 17.98
C TRP A 81 20.86 -10.97 17.73
N SER A 82 20.05 -10.73 18.77
CA SER A 82 18.74 -10.09 18.60
C SER A 82 18.85 -8.66 18.12
N GLY A 83 19.94 -7.95 18.45
CA GLY A 83 20.18 -6.60 17.95
C GLY A 83 20.28 -6.53 16.43
N TYR A 84 20.91 -7.52 15.80
CA TYR A 84 20.98 -7.60 14.33
C TYR A 84 19.62 -7.94 13.71
N ALA A 85 18.90 -8.91 14.30
CA ALA A 85 17.58 -9.31 13.83
C ALA A 85 16.57 -8.16 13.95
N THR A 86 16.52 -7.50 15.10
CA THR A 86 15.60 -6.39 15.40
C THR A 86 15.89 -5.14 14.57
N GLY A 87 17.16 -4.84 14.30
CA GLY A 87 17.53 -3.76 13.38
C GLY A 87 17.03 -4.02 11.96
N GLY A 88 17.16 -5.25 11.45
CA GLY A 88 16.59 -5.63 10.15
C GLY A 88 15.06 -5.52 10.11
N ILE A 89 14.38 -5.95 11.18
CA ILE A 89 12.91 -5.82 11.32
C ILE A 89 12.49 -4.34 11.30
N LEU A 90 13.22 -3.47 12.00
CA LEU A 90 12.95 -2.02 12.01
C LEU A 90 13.13 -1.37 10.65
N ILE A 91 14.19 -1.72 9.90
CA ILE A 91 14.41 -1.21 8.54
C ILE A 91 13.27 -1.65 7.63
N ALA A 92 12.89 -2.93 7.66
CA ALA A 92 11.79 -3.45 6.86
C ALA A 92 10.45 -2.75 7.23
N TYR A 93 10.21 -2.50 8.51
CA TYR A 93 9.04 -1.76 8.95
C TYR A 93 9.03 -0.32 8.43
N ALA A 94 10.15 0.40 8.53
CA ALA A 94 10.28 1.77 8.04
C ALA A 94 9.99 1.88 6.54
N TRP A 95 10.57 0.98 5.73
CA TRP A 95 10.37 0.97 4.27
C TRP A 95 8.96 0.59 3.84
N PHE A 96 8.39 -0.47 4.41
CA PHE A 96 7.19 -1.09 3.84
C PHE A 96 5.88 -0.73 4.55
N LEU A 97 5.93 -0.35 5.83
CA LEU A 97 4.73 -0.16 6.65
C LEU A 97 4.49 1.30 7.00
N LEU A 98 5.55 2.01 7.39
CA LEU A 98 5.48 3.39 7.85
C LEU A 98 4.80 4.34 6.85
N PRO A 99 5.10 4.32 5.53
CA PRO A 99 4.51 5.26 4.58
C PRO A 99 3.01 5.04 4.37
N TYR A 100 2.54 3.81 4.55
CA TYR A 100 1.15 3.43 4.30
C TYR A 100 0.21 3.84 5.43
N TRP A 101 0.73 4.13 6.61
CA TRP A 101 -0.03 4.66 7.75
C TRP A 101 -0.49 6.11 7.55
N PHE A 102 0.24 6.88 6.73
CA PHE A 102 -0.08 8.28 6.49
C PHE A 102 -0.90 8.47 5.23
N HIS A 103 -2.00 9.23 5.35
CA HIS A 103 -2.93 9.47 4.24
C HIS A 103 -2.32 10.35 3.12
N ARG A 104 -1.30 11.16 3.45
CA ARG A 104 -0.56 12.03 2.52
C ARG A 104 0.94 11.91 2.81
N PRO A 105 1.62 10.84 2.33
CA PRO A 105 3.02 10.64 2.67
C PRO A 105 3.90 11.69 1.98
N ASN A 106 4.55 12.54 2.76
CA ASN A 106 5.60 13.43 2.26
C ASN A 106 6.86 12.59 1.96
N SER A 107 7.04 12.17 0.70
CA SER A 107 8.13 11.26 0.29
C SER A 107 9.51 11.65 0.84
N ILE A 108 9.83 12.95 0.92
CA ILE A 108 11.12 13.44 1.45
C ILE A 108 11.29 13.05 2.93
N VAL A 109 10.25 13.23 3.75
CA VAL A 109 10.32 12.92 5.19
C VAL A 109 10.52 11.43 5.42
N PHE A 110 9.77 10.57 4.72
CA PHE A 110 9.91 9.12 4.86
C PHE A 110 11.30 8.63 4.46
N ILE A 111 11.84 9.18 3.37
CA ILE A 111 13.18 8.82 2.92
C ILE A 111 14.24 9.28 3.91
N SER A 112 14.10 10.49 4.48
CA SER A 112 15.00 10.93 5.55
C SER A 112 14.93 10.02 6.77
N VAL A 113 13.73 9.57 7.16
CA VAL A 113 13.56 8.59 8.24
C VAL A 113 14.24 7.26 7.88
N ASP A 114 14.07 6.76 6.66
CA ASP A 114 14.67 5.50 6.20
C ASP A 114 16.20 5.54 6.28
N PHE A 115 16.82 6.61 5.77
CA PHE A 115 18.27 6.79 5.87
C PHE A 115 18.74 6.97 7.31
N ALA A 116 17.95 7.63 8.17
CA ALA A 116 18.25 7.74 9.58
C ALA A 116 18.23 6.37 10.27
N VAL A 117 17.21 5.54 10.02
CA VAL A 117 17.11 4.18 10.57
C VAL A 117 18.30 3.32 10.11
N VAL A 118 18.68 3.40 8.83
CA VAL A 118 19.87 2.71 8.31
C VAL A 118 21.15 3.22 8.96
N ALA A 119 21.32 4.54 9.13
CA ALA A 119 22.48 5.12 9.80
C ALA A 119 22.59 4.66 11.25
N PHE A 120 21.49 4.68 12.01
CA PHE A 120 21.46 4.18 13.39
C PHE A 120 21.80 2.70 13.47
N TYR A 121 21.33 1.89 12.53
CA TYR A 121 21.65 0.47 12.49
C TYR A 121 23.13 0.22 12.18
N LEU A 122 23.72 0.95 11.22
CA LEU A 122 25.15 0.85 10.93
C LEU A 122 26.01 1.31 12.11
N LEU A 123 25.59 2.36 12.83
CA LEU A 123 26.23 2.79 14.07
C LEU A 123 26.17 1.70 15.14
N TYR A 124 25.03 1.03 15.29
CA TYR A 124 24.90 -0.10 16.21
C TYR A 124 25.87 -1.23 15.86
N ILE A 125 26.04 -1.56 14.58
CA ILE A 125 26.98 -2.59 14.13
C ILE A 125 28.42 -2.16 14.41
N ASP A 126 28.79 -0.91 14.11
CA ASP A 126 30.14 -0.38 14.36
C ASP A 126 30.52 -0.48 15.84
N LEU A 127 29.62 -0.03 16.74
CA LEU A 127 29.81 -0.12 18.18
C LEU A 127 29.88 -1.58 18.67
N SER A 128 29.03 -2.46 18.12
CA SER A 128 28.99 -3.88 18.53
C SER A 128 30.18 -4.68 18.03
N THR A 129 30.78 -4.27 16.90
CA THR A 129 31.97 -4.90 16.33
C THR A 129 33.28 -4.28 16.80
N GLY A 130 33.21 -3.18 17.57
CA GLY A 130 34.39 -2.39 17.98
C GLY A 130 35.07 -1.68 16.80
N GLY A 131 34.33 -1.43 15.73
CA GLY A 131 34.81 -0.70 14.55
C GLY A 131 34.93 0.80 14.80
N SER A 132 35.64 1.47 13.90
CA SER A 132 35.67 2.95 13.80
C SER A 132 35.33 3.41 12.38
N TRP A 133 34.67 2.55 11.60
CA TRP A 133 34.40 2.78 10.19
C TRP A 133 33.11 3.57 9.96
N PHE A 134 32.25 3.72 10.98
CA PHE A 134 31.01 4.47 10.84
C PHE A 134 31.25 5.92 10.40
N LEU A 135 32.08 6.68 11.13
CA LEU A 135 32.34 8.09 10.80
C LEU A 135 33.20 8.27 9.55
N GLY A 136 34.15 7.36 9.31
CA GLY A 136 35.08 7.45 8.18
C GLY A 136 34.48 7.03 6.84
N PHE A 137 33.55 6.08 6.84
CA PHE A 137 33.03 5.47 5.61
C PHE A 137 31.51 5.40 5.58
N ALA A 138 30.87 4.80 6.59
CA ALA A 138 29.43 4.53 6.54
C ALA A 138 28.59 5.80 6.46
N PHE A 139 28.89 6.78 7.31
CA PHE A 139 28.16 8.03 7.42
C PHE A 139 28.26 8.87 6.15
N PRO A 140 29.46 9.10 5.55
CA PRO A 140 29.58 9.74 4.24
C PRO A 140 28.78 9.03 3.15
N VAL A 141 28.82 7.70 3.10
CA VAL A 141 28.09 6.91 2.09
C VAL A 141 26.58 7.05 2.25
N VAL A 142 26.06 6.94 3.48
CA VAL A 142 24.63 7.13 3.77
C VAL A 142 24.18 8.54 3.43
N LEU A 143 24.98 9.55 3.79
CA LEU A 143 24.66 10.96 3.50
C LEU A 143 24.66 11.23 1.99
N ALA A 144 25.63 10.70 1.25
CA ALA A 144 25.68 10.82 -0.20
C ALA A 144 24.47 10.14 -0.86
N ALA A 145 24.11 8.92 -0.44
CA ALA A 145 22.94 8.21 -0.95
C ALA A 145 21.63 8.96 -0.64
N ALA A 146 21.50 9.51 0.58
CA ALA A 146 20.37 10.34 0.97
C ALA A 146 20.29 11.61 0.09
N GLY A 147 21.42 12.28 -0.14
CA GLY A 147 21.47 13.45 -1.02
C GLY A 147 21.04 13.14 -2.45
N ILE A 148 21.57 12.06 -3.04
CA ILE A 148 21.25 11.64 -4.41
C ILE A 148 19.76 11.31 -4.56
N THR A 149 19.19 10.54 -3.63
CA THR A 149 17.78 10.14 -3.68
C THR A 149 16.84 11.33 -3.48
N ILE A 150 17.13 12.23 -2.54
CA ILE A 150 16.36 13.47 -2.35
C ILE A 150 16.45 14.36 -3.60
N ALA A 151 17.65 14.52 -4.17
CA ALA A 151 17.84 15.30 -5.38
C ALA A 151 17.08 14.72 -6.58
N ALA A 152 17.12 13.40 -6.75
CA ALA A 152 16.36 12.71 -7.81
C ALA A 152 14.85 12.94 -7.66
N ILE A 153 14.32 12.84 -6.44
CA ILE A 153 12.89 13.07 -6.18
C ILE A 153 12.50 14.53 -6.37
N ALA A 154 13.34 15.46 -5.92
CA ALA A 154 13.15 16.88 -6.17
C ALA A 154 13.09 17.16 -7.67
N LEU A 155 14.04 16.63 -8.44
CA LEU A 155 14.11 16.82 -9.89
C LEU A 155 12.87 16.25 -10.59
N VAL A 156 12.43 15.03 -10.25
CA VAL A 156 11.20 14.45 -10.81
C VAL A 156 9.96 15.29 -10.47
N ARG A 157 9.87 15.83 -9.25
CA ARG A 157 8.77 16.70 -8.83
C ARG A 157 8.78 18.05 -9.55
N TYR A 158 9.95 18.66 -9.74
CA TYR A 158 10.11 19.94 -10.43
C TYR A 158 9.89 19.80 -11.94
N VAL A 159 10.44 18.78 -12.59
CA VAL A 159 10.27 18.54 -14.03
C VAL A 159 8.82 18.21 -14.38
N ARG A 160 8.11 17.40 -13.56
CA ARG A 160 6.67 17.15 -13.76
C ARG A 160 5.80 18.41 -13.60
N ARG A 161 6.20 19.35 -12.74
CA ARG A 161 5.53 20.66 -12.66
C ARG A 161 5.85 21.56 -13.85
N GLY A 162 7.05 21.45 -14.42
CA GLY A 162 7.46 22.22 -15.61
C GLY A 162 6.62 21.92 -16.85
N TYR A 163 6.13 20.69 -17.01
CA TYR A 163 5.22 20.32 -18.11
C TYR A 163 3.82 20.96 -18.01
N LEU A 164 3.41 21.48 -16.84
CA LEU A 164 2.13 22.16 -16.64
C LEU A 164 2.19 23.68 -16.91
N TYR A 165 3.37 24.24 -17.18
CA TYR A 165 3.56 25.67 -17.46
C TYR A 165 3.80 25.99 -18.95
N ILE A 166 3.72 25.01 -19.85
CA ILE A 166 4.00 25.17 -21.30
C ILE A 166 2.72 25.04 -22.16
N THR A 167 1.53 25.13 -21.56
CA THR A 167 0.25 25.28 -22.28
C THR A 167 -0.54 26.42 -21.67
#